data_AF-A0AAD5BKB6-F1
#
_entry.id   AF-A0AAD5BKB6-F1
#
_cell.length_a   1.000
_cell.length_b   1.000
_cell.length_c   1.000
_cell.angle_alpha   90.00
_cell.angle_beta   90.00
_cell.angle_gamma   90.00
#
_symmetry.space_group_name_H-M   'P 1'
#
loop_
_entity.id
_entity.type
_entity.pdbx_description
1 polymer ?
#
loop_
_entity_poly.entity_id
_entity_poly.type
_entity_poly.pdbx_seq_one_letter_code
_entity_poly.pdbx_strand_id
1 'polypeptide(L)'
;QVVVDPIGVSIWQMAAHPMSWQQSNPKPDMASVGNGHDIDKTIDDGDVTSESDVEADSLELYEEPITENASMAIACDDGCVRIYNISDSDGFTYHKSLPRVGGRVLSVTWSPDAKRIYAGSSD
;
A
#
# COMPACT_ATOMS: atom_id res chain seq x y z
N GLN A 1 -15.45 -18.66 8.03
CA GLN A 1 -16.03 -17.43 7.44
C GLN A 1 -15.98 -16.36 8.51
N VAL A 2 -15.23 -15.29 8.29
CA VAL A 2 -15.22 -14.13 9.20
C VAL A 2 -16.34 -13.21 8.73
N VAL A 3 -17.35 -13.02 9.56
CA VAL A 3 -18.44 -12.06 9.32
C VAL A 3 -18.17 -10.88 10.23
N VAL A 4 -17.89 -9.72 9.64
CA VAL A 4 -17.77 -8.46 10.37
C VAL A 4 -19.15 -7.81 10.50
N ASP A 5 -19.41 -7.20 11.65
CA ASP A 5 -20.65 -6.48 11.89
C ASP A 5 -20.82 -5.33 10.87
N PRO A 6 -22.05 -5.10 10.37
CA PRO A 6 -22.30 -4.05 9.41
C PRO A 6 -22.08 -2.67 10.04
N ILE A 7 -21.42 -1.77 9.31
CA ILE A 7 -21.17 -0.39 9.76
C ILE A 7 -22.43 0.50 9.78
N GLY A 8 -23.57 -0.01 9.33
CA GLY A 8 -24.86 0.68 9.35
C GLY A 8 -25.04 1.79 8.29
N VAL A 9 -24.08 1.98 7.38
CA VAL A 9 -24.11 2.98 6.30
C VAL A 9 -23.63 2.37 4.99
N SER A 10 -24.08 2.94 3.86
CA SER A 10 -23.61 2.51 2.53
C SER A 10 -22.16 2.92 2.31
N ILE A 11 -21.40 2.01 1.69
CA ILE A 11 -20.01 2.22 1.27
C ILE A 11 -20.02 2.58 -0.22
N TRP A 12 -19.36 3.69 -0.57
CA TRP A 12 -19.22 4.14 -1.96
C TRP A 12 -17.91 3.69 -2.60
N GLN A 13 -16.80 3.78 -1.86
CA GLN A 13 -15.49 3.34 -2.33
C GLN A 13 -14.61 2.91 -1.15
N MET A 14 -13.69 2.00 -1.43
CA MET A 14 -12.65 1.55 -0.51
C MET A 14 -11.28 1.71 -1.18
N ALA A 15 -10.28 2.11 -0.40
CA ALA A 15 -8.90 2.17 -0.85
C ALA A 15 -8.01 1.54 0.21
N ALA A 16 -7.17 0.57 -0.17
CA ALA A 16 -6.21 -0.07 0.71
C ALA A 16 -4.78 0.41 0.41
N HIS A 17 -3.96 0.53 1.44
CA HIS A 17 -2.52 0.76 1.30
C HIS A 17 -1.78 -0.25 2.20
N PRO A 18 -0.91 -1.11 1.63
CA PRO A 18 -0.06 -1.98 2.42
C PRO A 18 1.00 -1.14 3.15
N MET A 19 1.08 -1.23 4.47
CA MET A 19 2.16 -0.61 5.22
C MET A 19 3.37 -1.54 5.15
N SER A 20 4.06 -1.56 4.00
CA SER A 20 5.37 -2.21 3.93
C SER A 20 6.38 -1.33 4.67
N TRP A 21 6.49 -1.50 6.00
CA TRP A 21 7.55 -0.87 6.76
C TRP A 21 8.85 -1.63 6.52
N GLN A 22 9.48 -1.39 5.38
CA GLN A 22 10.90 -1.69 5.23
C GLN A 22 11.69 -0.42 5.54
N GLN A 23 12.55 -0.56 6.54
CA GLN A 23 13.58 0.38 6.92
C GLN A 23 14.57 0.53 5.76
N SER A 24 14.23 1.33 4.74
CA SER A 24 15.20 1.65 3.70
C SER A 24 16.21 2.65 4.26
N ASN A 25 17.41 2.18 4.57
CA ASN A 25 18.60 3.02 4.65
C ASN A 25 18.61 3.94 3.41
N PRO A 26 18.67 5.28 3.55
CA PRO A 26 18.74 6.13 2.38
C PRO A 26 20.17 6.04 1.82
N LYS A 27 20.31 5.43 0.64
CA LYS A 27 21.34 5.85 -0.31
C LYS A 27 20.64 6.38 -1.57
N PRO A 28 20.92 7.62 -1.99
CA PRO A 28 20.30 8.21 -3.16
C PRO A 28 21.01 7.70 -4.41
N ASP A 29 20.26 7.28 -5.43
CA ASP A 29 20.21 8.02 -6.70
C ASP A 29 19.38 7.31 -7.78
N MET A 30 18.68 8.17 -8.55
CA MET A 30 18.29 8.02 -9.95
C MET A 30 17.68 6.70 -10.46
N ALA A 31 16.40 6.75 -10.84
CA ALA A 31 16.03 7.02 -12.24
C ALA A 31 14.50 7.15 -12.36
N SER A 32 14.05 8.20 -13.03
CA SER A 32 12.64 8.34 -13.43
C SER A 32 12.26 7.19 -14.35
N VAL A 33 11.25 6.41 -13.98
CA VAL A 33 10.62 5.47 -14.90
C VAL A 33 9.72 6.28 -15.84
N GLY A 34 10.28 6.60 -17.01
CA GLY A 34 9.54 7.14 -18.15
C GLY A 34 8.65 6.07 -18.77
N ASN A 35 7.47 6.49 -19.21
CA ASN A 35 6.52 5.62 -19.92
C ASN A 35 7.13 5.13 -21.25
N GLY A 36 7.07 3.81 -21.45
CA GLY A 36 7.64 3.11 -22.60
C GLY A 36 6.95 3.44 -23.92
N HIS A 37 7.77 3.66 -24.94
CA HIS A 37 7.40 3.55 -26.35
C HIS A 37 8.53 2.79 -27.04
N ASP A 38 8.24 1.59 -27.52
CA ASP A 38 9.17 0.73 -28.27
C ASP A 38 9.58 1.40 -29.59
N ILE A 39 10.88 1.36 -29.89
CA ILE A 39 11.39 1.12 -31.25
C ILE A 39 12.74 0.39 -31.20
N ASP A 40 12.74 -0.71 -31.94
CA ASP A 40 13.80 -1.60 -32.41
C ASP A 40 15.12 -0.93 -32.87
N LYS A 41 16.27 -1.46 -32.43
CA LYS A 41 17.40 -1.92 -33.29
C LYS A 41 18.70 -2.31 -32.55
N THR A 42 19.05 -3.59 -32.70
CA THR A 42 20.37 -4.20 -33.05
C THR A 42 21.66 -3.97 -32.23
N ILE A 43 22.16 -5.11 -31.70
CA ILE A 43 23.55 -5.67 -31.68
C ILE A 43 24.64 -4.90 -30.93
N ASP A 44 25.23 -5.49 -29.88
CA ASP A 44 26.65 -5.90 -29.85
C ASP A 44 27.02 -6.70 -28.58
N ASP A 45 27.97 -7.61 -28.76
CA ASP A 45 28.42 -8.69 -27.87
C ASP A 45 29.22 -8.21 -26.65
N GLY A 46 29.11 -8.97 -25.54
CA GLY A 46 29.87 -8.67 -24.33
C GLY A 46 29.73 -9.72 -23.23
N ASP A 47 30.20 -10.93 -23.53
CA ASP A 47 30.51 -12.01 -22.59
C ASP A 47 31.37 -11.52 -21.41
N VAL A 48 30.86 -11.66 -20.19
CA VAL A 48 31.68 -11.77 -18.97
C VAL A 48 31.04 -12.77 -18.01
N THR A 49 31.46 -14.04 -18.13
CA THR A 49 31.34 -15.04 -17.07
C THR A 49 32.17 -14.61 -15.86
N SER A 50 31.56 -14.45 -14.69
CA SER A 50 32.27 -14.57 -13.41
C SER A 50 31.32 -15.08 -12.33
N GLU A 51 31.41 -16.39 -12.20
CA GLU A 51 30.77 -17.24 -11.20
C GLU A 51 31.55 -17.06 -9.90
N SER A 52 30.86 -16.63 -8.85
CA SER A 52 31.43 -16.47 -7.52
C SER A 52 30.39 -16.95 -6.51
N ASP A 53 30.30 -18.27 -6.39
CA ASP A 53 29.55 -18.94 -5.34
C ASP A 53 30.27 -18.73 -4.01
N VAL A 54 29.78 -17.75 -3.23
CA VAL A 54 30.08 -17.67 -1.81
C VAL A 54 28.88 -18.24 -1.06
N GLU A 55 28.99 -19.52 -0.70
CA GLU A 55 28.12 -20.18 0.27
C GLU A 55 28.26 -19.44 1.61
N ALA A 56 27.42 -18.41 1.79
CA ALA A 56 27.24 -17.77 3.06
C ALA A 56 26.43 -18.73 3.93
N ASP A 57 27.09 -19.29 4.94
CA ASP A 57 26.50 -20.03 6.06
C ASP A 57 25.21 -19.32 6.49
N SER A 58 24.09 -19.88 6.03
CA SER A 58 22.76 -19.31 6.16
C SER A 58 22.31 -19.55 7.59
N LEU A 59 22.81 -18.71 8.49
CA LEU A 59 22.25 -18.55 9.81
C LEU A 59 20.79 -18.16 9.60
N GLU A 60 19.89 -19.09 9.92
CA GLU A 60 18.47 -18.82 10.08
C GLU A 60 18.34 -17.72 11.16
N LEU A 61 18.44 -16.47 10.71
CA LEU A 61 17.87 -15.36 11.44
C LEU A 61 16.39 -15.70 11.49
N TYR A 62 15.89 -15.95 12.69
CA TYR A 62 14.46 -15.97 12.95
C TYR A 62 13.94 -14.59 12.56
N GLU A 63 13.55 -14.43 11.30
CA GLU A 63 12.74 -13.31 10.87
C GLU A 63 11.41 -13.53 11.60
N GLU A 64 11.21 -12.78 12.68
CA GLU A 64 9.87 -12.59 13.20
C GLU A 64 8.99 -12.23 11.99
N PRO A 65 7.87 -12.94 11.78
CA PRO A 65 7.07 -12.75 10.59
C PRO A 65 6.76 -11.26 10.48
N ILE A 66 7.19 -10.65 9.37
CA ILE A 66 6.87 -9.26 9.04
C ILE A 66 5.34 -9.19 9.11
N THR A 67 4.82 -8.57 10.16
CA THR A 67 3.37 -8.37 10.27
C THR A 67 3.02 -7.36 9.20
N GLU A 68 2.44 -7.84 8.10
CA GLU A 68 1.95 -6.98 7.02
C GLU A 68 0.75 -6.21 7.53
N ASN A 69 1.01 -5.08 8.18
CA ASN A 69 -0.04 -4.19 8.60
C ASN A 69 -0.54 -3.46 7.34
N ALA A 70 -1.81 -3.58 7.00
CA ALA A 70 -2.42 -2.78 5.94
C ALA A 70 -3.38 -1.76 6.53
N SER A 71 -3.55 -0.64 5.85
CA SER A 71 -4.55 0.38 6.19
C SER A 71 -5.61 0.45 5.11
N MET A 72 -6.86 0.58 5.51
CA MET A 72 -7.99 0.71 4.58
C MET A 72 -8.81 1.95 4.90
N ALA A 73 -9.08 2.76 3.88
CA ALA A 73 -9.96 3.92 3.94
C ALA A 73 -11.28 3.60 3.24
N ILE A 74 -12.39 4.00 3.85
CA ILE A 74 -13.75 3.72 3.38
C ILE A 74 -14.53 5.02 3.26
N ALA A 75 -14.96 5.36 2.05
CA ALA A 75 -15.87 6.47 1.76
C ALA A 75 -17.32 6.06 2.03
N CYS A 76 -17.99 6.79 2.92
CA CYS A 76 -19.33 6.45 3.40
C CYS A 76 -20.39 7.49 2.99
N ASP A 77 -21.63 7.02 2.88
CA ASP A 77 -22.79 7.85 2.53
C ASP A 77 -23.12 8.92 3.58
N ASP A 78 -22.69 8.70 4.83
CA ASP A 78 -22.92 9.61 5.95
C ASP A 78 -21.93 10.78 5.99
N GLY A 79 -21.13 10.99 4.95
CA GLY A 79 -20.16 12.09 4.89
C GLY A 79 -18.86 11.83 5.64
N CYS A 80 -18.62 10.61 6.11
CA CYS A 80 -17.39 10.24 6.80
C CYS A 80 -16.46 9.43 5.89
N VAL A 81 -15.15 9.61 6.06
CA VAL A 81 -14.14 8.63 5.66
C VAL A 81 -13.68 7.90 6.91
N ARG A 82 -13.85 6.58 6.95
CA ARG A 82 -13.40 5.73 8.06
C ARG A 82 -12.11 5.02 7.68
N ILE A 83 -11.16 4.96 8.61
CA ILE A 83 -9.87 4.31 8.45
C ILE A 83 -9.83 3.12 9.40
N TYR A 84 -9.42 1.98 8.86
CA TYR A 84 -9.25 0.73 9.56
C TYR A 84 -7.84 0.20 9.37
N ASN A 85 -7.35 -0.50 10.38
CA ASN A 85 -6.11 -1.26 10.32
C ASN A 85 -6.44 -2.73 10.09
N ILE A 86 -5.59 -3.40 9.33
CA ILE A 86 -5.66 -4.81 8.99
C ILE A 86 -4.35 -5.44 9.46
N SER A 87 -4.42 -6.40 10.37
CA SER A 87 -3.27 -7.21 10.79
C SER A 87 -3.68 -8.68 10.89
N ASP A 88 -2.70 -9.58 10.86
CA ASP A 88 -2.96 -11.02 11.03
C ASP A 88 -3.46 -11.37 12.43
N SER A 89 -3.03 -10.60 13.45
CA SER A 89 -3.40 -10.83 14.85
C SER A 89 -4.81 -10.35 15.18
N ASP A 90 -5.12 -9.10 14.81
CA ASP A 90 -6.32 -8.40 15.26
C ASP A 90 -7.37 -8.28 14.15
N GLY A 91 -7.03 -8.71 12.94
CA GLY A 91 -7.90 -8.65 11.77
C GLY A 91 -8.25 -7.20 11.43
N PHE A 92 -9.54 -6.96 11.19
CA PHE A 92 -10.07 -5.68 10.73
C PHE A 92 -10.51 -4.78 11.90
N THR A 93 -9.67 -3.82 12.29
CA THR A 93 -9.91 -2.96 13.47
C THR A 93 -10.14 -1.51 13.09
N TYR A 94 -11.10 -0.85 13.74
CA TYR A 94 -11.37 0.57 13.53
C TYR A 94 -10.23 1.42 14.10
N HIS A 95 -9.66 2.31 13.26
CA HIS A 95 -8.59 3.21 13.68
C HIS A 95 -9.13 4.62 13.99
N LYS A 96 -9.73 5.30 13.00
CA LYS A 96 -10.29 6.66 13.15
C LYS A 96 -11.24 7.03 12.02
N SER A 97 -11.91 8.17 12.15
CA SER A 97 -12.66 8.82 11.08
C SER A 97 -12.10 10.20 10.78
N LEU A 98 -12.10 10.59 9.50
CA LEU A 98 -11.81 11.97 9.10
C LEU A 98 -13.01 12.89 9.41
N PRO A 99 -12.81 14.22 9.51
CA PRO A 99 -13.90 15.15 9.72
C PRO A 99 -15.05 14.95 8.73
N ARG A 100 -16.27 14.92 9.26
CA ARG A 100 -17.48 14.71 8.47
C ARG A 100 -17.75 15.91 7.57
N VAL A 101 -18.09 15.65 6.31
CA VAL A 101 -18.53 16.66 5.34
C VAL A 101 -20.06 16.72 5.23
N GLY A 102 -20.59 17.72 4.51
CA GLY A 102 -22.03 17.92 4.39
C GLY A 102 -22.69 16.89 3.46
N GLY A 103 -21.99 16.56 2.37
CA GLY A 103 -22.41 15.59 1.36
C GLY A 103 -22.02 14.14 1.65
N ARG A 104 -22.31 13.26 0.69
CA ARG A 104 -21.85 11.87 0.68
C ARG A 104 -20.40 11.85 0.25
N VAL A 105 -19.56 11.03 0.87
CA VAL A 105 -18.23 10.80 0.31
C VAL A 105 -18.36 9.72 -0.76
N LEU A 106 -18.05 10.08 -2.01
CA LEU A 106 -18.22 9.23 -3.19
C LEU A 106 -16.90 8.60 -3.63
N SER A 107 -15.76 9.20 -3.30
CA SER A 107 -14.45 8.65 -3.63
C SER A 107 -13.43 8.82 -2.51
N VAL A 108 -12.47 7.90 -2.47
CA VAL A 108 -11.32 7.97 -1.55
C VAL A 108 -10.09 7.34 -2.18
N THR A 109 -8.92 7.94 -1.96
CA THR A 109 -7.62 7.38 -2.37
C THR A 109 -6.52 7.76 -1.38
N TRP A 110 -5.50 6.92 -1.30
CA TRP A 110 -4.25 7.22 -0.60
C TRP A 110 -3.28 7.97 -1.51
N SER A 111 -2.38 8.76 -0.94
CA SER A 111 -1.15 9.15 -1.63
C SER A 111 -0.23 7.94 -1.82
N PRO A 112 0.69 7.98 -2.80
CA PRO A 112 1.64 6.88 -3.03
C PRO A 112 2.47 6.51 -1.79
N ASP A 113 2.75 7.49 -0.93
CA ASP A 113 3.53 7.32 0.31
C ASP A 113 2.69 7.01 1.55
N ALA A 114 1.38 6.78 1.40
CA ALA A 114 0.40 6.54 2.49
C ALA A 114 0.21 7.69 3.51
N LYS A 115 0.93 8.80 3.39
CA LYS A 115 0.90 9.86 4.42
C LYS A 115 -0.34 10.74 4.33
N ARG A 116 -1.07 10.68 3.20
CA ARG A 116 -2.24 11.50 2.93
C ARG A 116 -3.37 10.66 2.36
N ILE A 117 -4.58 11.14 2.60
CA ILE A 117 -5.81 10.62 2.03
C ILE A 117 -6.50 11.78 1.33
N TYR A 118 -7.00 11.53 0.13
CA TYR A 118 -7.86 12.45 -0.61
C TYR A 118 -9.25 11.83 -0.72
N ALA A 119 -10.28 12.67 -0.58
CA ALA A 119 -11.67 12.23 -0.65
C ALA A 119 -12.51 13.22 -1.46
N GLY A 120 -13.37 12.68 -2.33
CA GLY A 120 -14.31 13.45 -3.14
C GLY A 120 -15.72 13.35 -2.56
N SER A 121 -16.36 14.49 -2.35
CA SER A 121 -17.72 14.61 -1.82
C SER A 121 -18.71 15.07 -2.89
N SER A 122 -20.00 14.93 -2.60
CA SER A 122 -21.10 15.39 -3.46
C SER A 122 -21.57 16.82 -3.19
N ASP A 123 -20.99 17.51 -2.21
CA ASP A 123 -21.36 18.87 -1.80
C ASP A 123 -20.62 19.99 -2.56
#